data_AF-A0A843H840-F1
#
_entry.id   AF-A0A843H840-F1
#
_cell.length_a   1.000
_cell.length_b   1.000
_cell.length_c   1.000
_cell.angle_alpha   90.00
_cell.angle_beta   90.00
_cell.angle_gamma   90.00
#
_symmetry.space_group_name_H-M   'P 1'
#
loop_
_entity.id
_entity.type
_entity.pdbx_description
1 polymer ?
#
loop_
_entity_poly.entity_id
_entity_poly.type
_entity_poly.pdbx_seq_one_letter_code
_entity_poly.pdbx_strand_id
1 'polypeptide(L)'
;MTDITLKCRKKYKIYTYTSIALNILPIVVYTIVGFIQGDVRQKITLGFTLFIAISLVTINFLFKYSIRSTIWILLLGVYAALDKITTLLIIIALCTIVDEFIISPLAKKYKEKYKINKEIDERLDGRTPDEQSNS
;
A
#
# COMPACT_ATOMS: atom_id res chain seq x y z
N MET A 1 3.60 -27.91 -4.10
CA MET A 1 3.75 -26.65 -3.32
C MET A 1 3.29 -26.90 -1.90
N THR A 2 4.16 -26.70 -0.92
CA THR A 2 3.89 -27.05 0.49
C THR A 2 2.99 -26.02 1.20
N ASP A 3 2.29 -26.46 2.26
CA ASP A 3 1.42 -25.60 3.09
C ASP A 3 2.17 -24.40 3.70
N ILE A 4 3.48 -24.56 3.93
CA ILE A 4 4.35 -23.52 4.48
C ILE A 4 4.51 -22.38 3.45
N THR A 5 4.71 -22.71 2.17
CA THR A 5 4.84 -21.75 1.07
C THR A 5 3.56 -20.94 0.88
N LEU A 6 2.38 -21.57 0.99
CA LEU A 6 1.08 -20.89 0.94
C LEU A 6 0.88 -19.93 2.11
N LYS A 7 1.22 -20.33 3.34
CA LYS A 7 1.15 -19.47 4.53
C LYS A 7 2.06 -18.24 4.41
N CYS A 8 3.28 -18.40 3.91
CA CYS A 8 4.20 -17.28 3.66
C CYS A 8 3.66 -16.31 2.59
N ARG A 9 3.10 -16.82 1.49
CA ARG A 9 2.46 -16.00 0.45
C ARG A 9 1.28 -15.19 1.00
N LYS A 10 0.43 -15.81 1.83
CA LYS A 10 -0.72 -15.14 2.46
C LYS A 10 -0.26 -14.03 3.40
N LYS A 11 0.73 -14.30 4.27
CA LYS A 11 1.29 -13.29 5.17
C LYS A 11 1.92 -12.12 4.41
N TYR A 12 2.71 -12.38 3.37
CA TYR A 12 3.26 -11.33 2.51
C TYR A 12 2.15 -10.42 1.95
N LYS A 13 1.11 -11.01 1.35
CA LYS A 13 -0.03 -10.25 0.83
C LYS A 13 -0.73 -9.41 1.90
N ILE A 14 -0.96 -9.98 3.08
CA ILE A 14 -1.60 -9.26 4.20
C ILE A 14 -0.78 -8.02 4.56
N TYR A 15 0.53 -8.15 4.81
CA TYR A 15 1.36 -7.00 5.17
C TYR A 15 1.44 -5.96 4.05
N THR A 16 1.48 -6.38 2.77
CA THR A 16 1.43 -5.45 1.64
C THR A 16 0.11 -4.68 1.58
N TYR A 17 -1.03 -5.35 1.76
CA TYR A 17 -2.33 -4.66 1.79
C TYR A 17 -2.48 -3.77 3.01
N THR A 18 -1.98 -4.18 4.17
CA THR A 18 -1.96 -3.34 5.38
C THR A 18 -1.13 -2.08 5.15
N SER A 19 0.05 -2.19 4.54
CA SER A 19 0.90 -1.03 4.19
C SER A 19 0.16 -0.04 3.28
N ILE A 20 -0.49 -0.55 2.23
CA ILE A 20 -1.28 0.28 1.30
C ILE A 20 -2.46 0.92 2.04
N ALA A 21 -3.21 0.15 2.84
CA ALA A 21 -4.35 0.65 3.59
C ALA A 21 -3.94 1.73 4.59
N LEU A 22 -2.83 1.56 5.29
CA LEU A 22 -2.35 2.50 6.30
C LEU A 22 -2.02 3.88 5.71
N ASN A 23 -1.52 3.92 4.47
CA ASN A 23 -1.18 5.17 3.79
C ASN A 23 -2.39 5.79 3.06
N ILE A 24 -3.29 4.98 2.50
CA ILE A 24 -4.43 5.48 1.71
C ILE A 24 -5.64 5.82 2.60
N LEU A 25 -5.90 5.05 3.65
CA LEU A 25 -7.11 5.20 4.47
C LEU A 25 -7.23 6.58 5.14
N PRO A 26 -6.19 7.15 5.79
CA PRO A 26 -6.29 8.48 6.38
C PRO A 26 -6.65 9.54 5.35
N ILE A 27 -6.05 9.45 4.17
CA ILE A 27 -6.28 10.36 3.06
C ILE A 27 -7.75 10.29 2.60
N VAL A 28 -8.28 9.07 2.40
CA VAL A 28 -9.67 8.87 1.98
C VAL A 28 -10.65 9.38 3.03
N VAL A 29 -10.42 9.08 4.32
CA VAL A 29 -11.28 9.55 5.42
C VAL A 29 -11.32 11.06 5.48
N TYR A 30 -10.17 11.74 5.43
CA TYR A 30 -10.11 13.20 5.49
C TYR A 30 -10.66 13.86 4.22
N THR A 31 -10.54 13.21 3.07
CA THR A 31 -11.21 13.66 1.83
C THR A 31 -12.73 13.69 2.01
N ILE A 32 -13.31 12.62 2.59
CA ILE A 32 -14.76 12.54 2.86
C ILE A 32 -15.17 13.59 3.89
N VAL A 33 -14.40 13.74 4.98
CA VAL A 33 -14.67 14.76 6.01
C VAL A 33 -14.63 16.17 5.40
N GLY A 34 -13.65 16.47 4.55
CA GLY A 34 -13.54 17.74 3.83
C GLY A 34 -14.74 17.99 2.90
N PHE A 35 -15.26 16.94 2.24
CA PHE A 35 -16.47 17.05 1.43
C PHE A 35 -17.74 17.33 2.24
N ILE A 36 -17.84 16.76 3.46
CA ILE A 36 -19.00 16.94 4.34
C ILE A 36 -18.97 18.34 4.94
N GLN A 37 -17.83 18.75 5.50
CA GLN A 37 -17.70 19.98 6.29
C GLN A 37 -17.40 21.23 5.47
N GLY A 38 -16.83 21.08 4.27
CA GLY A 38 -16.37 22.22 3.49
C GLY A 38 -17.50 23.08 2.91
N ASP A 39 -17.22 24.35 2.66
CA ASP A 39 -18.09 25.25 1.92
C ASP A 39 -18.17 24.89 0.43
N VAL A 40 -19.16 25.43 -0.28
CA VAL A 40 -19.36 25.17 -1.73
C VAL A 40 -18.08 25.37 -2.54
N ARG A 41 -17.31 26.44 -2.26
CA ARG A 41 -16.02 26.71 -2.92
C ARG A 41 -14.99 25.62 -2.61
N GLN A 42 -14.89 25.20 -1.35
CA GLN A 42 -13.95 24.17 -0.90
C GLN A 42 -14.29 22.80 -1.51
N LYS A 43 -15.58 22.46 -1.62
CA LYS A 43 -16.01 21.21 -2.28
C LYS A 43 -15.65 21.19 -3.76
N ILE A 44 -15.78 22.32 -4.46
CA ILE A 44 -15.38 22.43 -5.87
C ILE A 44 -13.86 22.25 -6.00
N THR A 45 -13.06 22.93 -5.16
CA THR A 45 -11.60 22.79 -5.15
C THR A 45 -11.16 21.36 -4.84
N LEU A 46 -11.80 20.73 -3.85
CA LEU A 46 -11.50 19.34 -3.49
C LEU A 46 -11.91 18.37 -4.61
N GLY A 47 -13.06 18.59 -5.26
CA GLY A 47 -13.49 17.82 -6.43
C GLY A 47 -12.50 17.91 -7.59
N PHE A 48 -12.02 19.12 -7.92
CA PHE A 48 -11.02 19.32 -8.97
C PHE A 48 -9.68 18.64 -8.65
N THR A 49 -9.19 18.79 -7.42
CA THR A 49 -7.94 18.16 -6.99
C THR A 49 -8.05 16.64 -6.96
N LEU A 50 -9.21 16.09 -6.57
CA LEU A 50 -9.48 14.65 -6.64
C LEU A 50 -9.46 14.15 -8.09
N PHE A 51 -10.08 14.88 -9.01
CA PHE A 51 -10.11 14.55 -10.43
C PHE A 51 -8.70 14.52 -11.04
N ILE A 52 -7.87 15.53 -10.73
CA ILE A 52 -6.46 15.57 -11.14
C ILE A 52 -5.69 14.40 -10.57
N ALA A 53 -5.88 14.10 -9.28
CA ALA A 53 -5.20 13.00 -8.62
C ALA A 53 -5.57 11.63 -9.25
N ILE A 54 -6.86 11.38 -9.51
CA ILE A 54 -7.32 10.16 -10.19
C ILE A 54 -6.73 10.07 -11.60
N SER A 55 -6.69 11.17 -12.35
CA SER A 55 -6.08 11.23 -13.68
C SER A 55 -4.60 10.85 -13.62
N LEU A 56 -3.86 11.39 -12.64
CA LEU A 56 -2.46 11.04 -12.43
C LEU A 56 -2.27 9.58 -12.01
N VAL A 57 -3.09 9.04 -11.10
CA VAL A 57 -3.05 7.61 -10.75
C VAL A 57 -3.27 6.74 -11.99
N THR A 58 -4.24 7.11 -12.83
CA THR A 58 -4.57 6.38 -14.07
C THR A 58 -3.40 6.39 -15.04
N ILE A 59 -2.75 7.54 -15.24
CA ILE A 59 -1.52 7.66 -16.05
C ILE A 59 -0.39 6.82 -15.44
N ASN A 60 -0.21 6.88 -14.11
CA ASN A 60 0.78 6.09 -13.39
C ASN A 60 0.59 4.59 -13.63
N PHE A 61 -0.67 4.15 -13.63
CA PHE A 61 -1.04 2.75 -13.85
C PHE A 61 -0.83 2.32 -15.31
N LEU A 62 -1.25 3.15 -16.27
CA LEU A 62 -1.13 2.87 -17.71
C LEU A 62 0.33 2.88 -18.19
N PHE A 63 1.09 3.89 -17.79
CA PHE A 63 2.46 4.09 -18.27
C PHE A 63 3.52 3.53 -17.32
N LYS A 64 3.13 2.94 -16.18
CA LYS A 64 4.02 2.44 -15.13
C LYS A 64 5.06 3.46 -14.65
N TYR A 65 4.78 4.75 -14.83
CA TYR A 65 5.56 5.80 -14.19
C TYR A 65 5.40 5.69 -12.66
N SER A 66 6.30 6.30 -11.91
CA SER A 66 6.17 6.48 -10.45
C SER A 66 6.13 7.96 -10.16
N ILE A 67 5.03 8.60 -10.57
CA ILE A 67 4.79 10.02 -10.28
C ILE A 67 4.50 10.12 -8.78
N ARG A 68 5.53 10.47 -8.01
CA ARG A 68 5.44 10.65 -6.56
C ARG A 68 4.55 11.84 -6.16
N SER A 69 4.20 12.73 -7.09
CA SER A 69 3.46 13.97 -6.83
C SER A 69 1.96 13.78 -6.55
N THR A 70 1.38 12.62 -6.88
CA THR A 70 -0.08 12.41 -6.76
C THR A 70 -0.59 12.51 -5.32
N ILE A 71 0.20 12.03 -4.35
CA ILE A 71 -0.12 12.16 -2.92
C ILE A 71 -0.10 13.63 -2.47
N TRP A 72 0.90 14.39 -2.92
CA TRP A 72 1.06 15.79 -2.56
C TRP A 72 -0.05 16.68 -3.12
N ILE A 73 -0.48 16.42 -4.36
CA ILE A 73 -1.60 17.14 -4.99
C ILE A 73 -2.89 16.92 -4.21
N LEU A 74 -3.12 15.68 -3.76
CA LEU A 74 -4.33 15.34 -3.03
C LEU A 74 -4.31 15.89 -1.60
N LEU A 75 -3.14 15.92 -0.93
CA LEU A 75 -2.93 16.65 0.33
C LEU A 75 -3.22 18.14 0.20
N LEU A 76 -2.85 18.77 -0.92
CA LEU A 76 -3.10 20.18 -1.21
C LEU A 76 -4.61 20.46 -1.38
N GLY A 77 -5.33 19.53 -2.02
CA GLY A 77 -6.79 19.57 -2.10
C GLY A 77 -7.48 19.47 -0.74
N VAL A 78 -7.00 18.56 0.11
CA VAL A 78 -7.52 18.41 1.48
C VAL A 78 -7.18 19.62 2.35
N TYR A 79 -6.00 20.22 2.19
CA TYR A 79 -5.62 21.48 2.84
C TYR A 79 -6.60 22.61 2.54
N ALA A 80 -6.95 22.77 1.26
CA ALA A 80 -7.86 23.82 0.83
C ALA A 80 -9.28 23.67 1.38
N ALA A 81 -9.66 22.46 1.81
CA ALA A 81 -10.99 22.15 2.34
C ALA A 81 -11.07 21.99 3.86
N LEU A 82 -9.93 21.88 4.56
CA LEU A 82 -9.89 21.66 6.00
C LEU A 82 -8.93 22.66 6.66
N ASP A 83 -9.47 23.53 7.52
CA ASP A 83 -8.68 24.47 8.31
C ASP A 83 -7.67 23.80 9.26
N LYS A 84 -7.86 22.53 9.61
CA LYS A 84 -7.03 21.77 10.56
C LYS A 84 -6.21 20.66 9.92
N ILE A 85 -5.39 21.00 8.92
CA ILE A 85 -4.50 20.03 8.26
C ILE A 85 -3.48 19.38 9.20
N THR A 86 -3.09 20.04 10.30
CA THR A 86 -2.08 19.54 11.23
C THR A 86 -2.43 18.15 11.75
N THR A 87 -3.70 17.88 12.03
CA THR A 87 -4.17 16.57 12.49
C THR A 87 -3.94 15.48 11.43
N LEU A 88 -4.26 15.79 10.17
CA LEU A 88 -4.03 14.87 9.05
C LEU A 88 -2.54 14.58 8.88
N LEU A 89 -1.69 15.62 8.94
CA LEU A 89 -0.24 15.46 8.80
C LEU A 89 0.34 14.59 9.91
N ILE A 90 -0.12 14.75 11.16
CA ILE A 90 0.31 13.92 12.27
C ILE A 90 -0.10 12.45 12.04
N ILE A 91 -1.35 12.20 11.62
CA ILE A 91 -1.82 10.84 11.36
C ILE A 91 -1.03 10.21 10.21
N ILE A 92 -0.83 10.93 9.10
CA ILE A 92 -0.02 10.43 7.98
C ILE A 92 1.40 10.14 8.46
N ALA A 93 2.04 11.03 9.22
CA ALA A 93 3.39 10.82 9.74
C ALA A 93 3.47 9.57 10.62
N LEU A 94 2.52 9.36 11.54
CA LEU A 94 2.47 8.16 12.38
C LEU A 94 2.25 6.90 11.54
N CYS A 95 1.33 6.95 10.58
CA CYS A 95 1.10 5.84 9.64
C CYS A 95 2.37 5.53 8.84
N THR A 96 3.05 6.53 8.29
CA THR A 96 4.28 6.35 7.54
C THR A 96 5.39 5.75 8.41
N ILE A 97 5.56 6.20 9.65
CA ILE A 97 6.54 5.63 10.59
C ILE A 97 6.20 4.15 10.87
N VAL A 98 4.95 3.83 11.20
CA VAL A 98 4.54 2.43 11.44
C VAL A 98 4.76 1.58 10.20
N ASP A 99 4.45 2.11 9.02
CA ASP A 99 4.65 1.40 7.76
C ASP A 99 6.13 1.13 7.46
N GLU A 100 6.99 2.13 7.63
CA GLU A 100 8.41 2.05 7.32
C GLU A 100 9.18 1.17 8.30
N PHE A 101 8.86 1.24 9.59
CA PHE A 101 9.59 0.53 10.64
C PHE A 101 9.02 -0.85 10.98
N ILE A 102 7.72 -1.08 10.77
CA ILE A 102 7.06 -2.32 11.19
C ILE A 102 6.54 -3.11 9.98
N ILE A 103 5.66 -2.51 9.19
CA ILE A 103 4.89 -3.26 8.18
C ILE A 103 5.75 -3.61 6.96
N SER A 104 6.52 -2.66 6.42
CA SER A 104 7.40 -2.85 5.27
C SER A 104 8.52 -3.87 5.54
N PRO A 105 9.24 -3.83 6.69
CA PRO A 105 10.21 -4.86 7.04
C PRO A 105 9.58 -6.25 7.19
N LEU A 106 8.39 -6.35 7.80
CA LEU A 106 7.66 -7.62 7.90
C LEU A 106 7.27 -8.15 6.52
N ALA A 107 6.74 -7.29 5.63
CA ALA A 107 6.42 -7.67 4.26
C ALA A 107 7.66 -8.22 3.52
N LYS A 108 8.81 -7.54 3.61
CA LYS A 108 10.08 -7.99 3.01
C LYS A 108 10.51 -9.35 3.56
N LYS A 109 10.49 -9.52 4.89
CA LYS A 109 10.83 -10.79 5.56
C LYS A 109 9.97 -11.97 5.07
N TYR A 110 8.66 -11.76 4.93
CA TYR A 110 7.77 -12.82 4.44
C TYR A 110 7.91 -13.07 2.93
N LYS A 111 8.26 -12.05 2.15
CA LYS A 111 8.60 -12.19 0.72
C LYS A 111 9.84 -13.05 0.51
N GLU A 112 10.89 -12.84 1.31
CA GLU A 112 12.12 -13.64 1.28
C GLU A 112 11.85 -15.08 1.70
N LYS A 113 11.15 -15.30 2.82
CA LYS A 113 10.75 -16.66 3.24
C LYS A 113 9.92 -17.38 2.18
N TYR A 114 9.02 -16.67 1.50
CA TYR A 114 8.25 -17.24 0.39
C TYR A 114 9.16 -17.64 -0.78
N LYS A 115 10.15 -16.82 -1.16
CA LYS A 115 11.10 -17.15 -2.23
C LYS A 115 11.92 -18.40 -1.89
N ILE A 116 12.49 -18.45 -0.68
CA ILE A 116 13.30 -19.58 -0.21
C ILE A 116 12.47 -20.87 -0.22
N ASN A 117 11.26 -20.85 0.35
CA ASN A 117 10.42 -22.04 0.40
C ASN A 117 9.94 -22.49 -0.99
N LYS A 118 9.70 -21.54 -1.90
CA LYS A 118 9.35 -21.86 -3.30
C LYS A 118 10.51 -22.56 -4.01
N GLU A 119 11.74 -22.10 -3.78
CA GLU A 119 12.94 -22.74 -4.35
C GLU A 119 13.20 -24.13 -3.76
N ILE A 120 12.96 -24.33 -2.46
CA ILE A 120 13.03 -25.66 -1.82
C ILE A 120 11.97 -26.59 -2.40
N ASP A 121 10.72 -26.13 -2.53
CA ASP A 121 9.64 -26.90 -3.13
C ASP A 121 10.00 -27.33 -4.57
N GLU A 122 10.57 -26.42 -5.38
CA GLU A 122 10.99 -26.69 -6.76
C GLU A 122 12.15 -27.71 -6.83
N ARG A 123 13.09 -27.68 -5.88
CA ARG A 123 14.18 -28.68 -5.79
C ARG A 123 13.71 -30.07 -5.35
N LEU A 124 12.63 -30.14 -4.56
CA LEU A 124 12.07 -31.41 -4.08
C LEU A 124 11.18 -32.08 -5.13
N ASP A 125 10.46 -31.29 -5.93
CA ASP A 125 9.60 -31.78 -7.02
C ASP A 125 10.41 -32.31 -8.22
N GLY A 126 11.67 -31.84 -8.36
CA GLY A 126 12.60 -32.28 -9.41
C GLY A 126 13.44 -33.52 -9.08
N ARG A 127 13.38 -34.09 -7.87
CA ARG A 127 14.06 -35.36 -7.55
C ARG A 127 13.16 -36.53 -7.93
N THR A 128 13.67 -37.45 -8.75
CA THR A 128 13.02 -38.74 -9.02
C THR A 128 12.88 -39.56 -7.73
N PRO A 129 11.85 -40.42 -7.62
CA PRO A 129 11.52 -41.17 -6.40
C PRO A 129 12.70 -41.96 -5.79
N ASP A 130 13.66 -42.36 -6.64
CA ASP A 130 14.77 -43.23 -6.27
C ASP A 130 15.79 -42.57 -5.31
N GLU A 131 15.87 -41.23 -5.29
CA GLU A 131 16.77 -40.49 -4.38
C GLU A 131 16.15 -40.20 -3.01
N GLN A 132 14.83 -40.36 -2.85
CA GLN A 132 14.14 -40.05 -1.58
C GLN A 132 14.14 -41.21 -0.58
N SER A 133 14.51 -42.44 -0.99
CA SER A 133 14.54 -43.61 -0.08
C SER A 133 15.89 -43.85 0.63
N ASN A 134 16.94 -43.12 0.25
CA ASN A 134 18.30 -43.28 0.77
C ASN A 134 18.74 -42.14 1.73
N SER A 135 17.81 -41.36 2.28
CA SER A 135 18.09 -40.30 3.27
C SER A 135 17.07 -40.35 4.40
#